data_AF-N9Y200-F1
#
_entry.id   AF-N9Y200-F1
#
_cell.length_a   1.000
_cell.length_b   1.000
_cell.length_c   1.000
_cell.angle_alpha   90.00
_cell.angle_beta   90.00
_cell.angle_gamma   90.00
#
_symmetry.space_group_name_H-M   'P 1'
#
loop_
_entity.id
_entity.type
_entity.pdbx_description
1 polymer ?
#
loop_
_entity_poly.entity_id
_entity_poly.type
_entity_poly.pdbx_seq_one_letter_code
_entity_poly.pdbx_strand_id
1 'polypeptide(L)'
;MKKDLLRALPKTDKLLEDECLIELVNKFGRANVLIEIRNVLENYRKNILNDKVKTYISDEIIIKEIIININNKYESTIKKVINGTGVIIHTNLGRSLLSENAIKNLNNVMYSYNNLEYDIKKGERGSRYSHVEGLLKNLTGAEGALVVNNNAAAVLLVLNEFAKEKEVIVSRGELVEIGGSFRIPEVMEMSGAKLKEVGTTNRTHKRDYENSINENTAALLKVHNSNFKIVGFTHEVSSKEISEIGEKNNILTIEDLGSGALIDLNEFGIEEKTVSDVIKSGIDIVTFSGDKLLGGPQAGIIVGKKQYIERLKKNQLLRALRVDKFTLASLEGTLFSYLDKKKAIEEIPTLNMISMSLEKLEERSIRLKEVIQNANKDIEVKIIEENDYIGGGTLPIHKLKSYAISLSKKNTNAEEIERKLRFYKIPIIGRIQKNEVLIHLRTLKLDDFNIIGEALKEI
;
A
#
# COMPACT_ATOMS: atom_id res chain seq x y z
N MET A 1 -23.69 0.11 54.24
CA MET A 1 -23.35 -0.56 52.96
C MET A 1 -22.90 0.41 51.88
N LYS A 2 -23.76 1.20 51.20
CA LYS A 2 -23.30 2.14 50.13
C LYS A 2 -22.23 3.16 50.58
N LYS A 3 -22.42 3.77 51.75
CA LYS A 3 -21.47 4.73 52.32
C LYS A 3 -20.09 4.10 52.61
N ASP A 4 -20.08 2.83 53.01
CA ASP A 4 -18.86 2.09 53.33
C ASP A 4 -18.11 1.71 52.03
N LEU A 5 -18.84 1.29 51.00
CA LEU A 5 -18.29 1.02 49.67
C LEU A 5 -17.72 2.28 49.00
N LEU A 6 -18.34 3.44 49.17
CA LEU A 6 -17.81 4.71 48.64
C LEU A 6 -16.54 5.16 49.37
N ARG A 7 -16.47 4.96 50.70
CA ARG A 7 -15.27 5.28 51.50
C ARG A 7 -14.10 4.33 51.22
N ALA A 8 -14.41 3.11 50.78
CA ALA A 8 -13.45 2.08 50.40
C ALA A 8 -12.70 2.39 49.09
N LEU A 9 -13.21 3.27 48.23
CA LEU A 9 -12.50 3.64 47.00
C LEU A 9 -11.17 4.34 47.33
N PRO A 10 -10.06 3.94 46.68
CA PRO A 10 -8.74 4.48 46.97
C PRO A 10 -8.64 5.96 46.57
N LYS A 11 -7.80 6.70 47.30
CA LYS A 11 -7.42 8.06 46.90
C LYS A 11 -6.54 8.00 45.67
N THR A 12 -6.69 9.00 44.80
CA THR A 12 -5.86 9.13 43.59
C THR A 12 -4.37 9.12 43.90
N ASP A 13 -3.92 9.78 44.97
CA ASP A 13 -2.49 9.80 45.35
C ASP A 13 -1.97 8.41 45.73
N LYS A 14 -2.78 7.61 46.45
CA LYS A 14 -2.43 6.22 46.80
C LYS A 14 -2.26 5.35 45.56
N LEU A 15 -3.14 5.52 44.55
CA LEU A 15 -3.01 4.79 43.29
C LEU A 15 -1.73 5.18 42.53
N LEU A 16 -1.31 6.44 42.61
CA LEU A 16 -0.09 6.91 41.93
C LEU A 16 1.22 6.45 42.59
N GLU A 17 1.16 5.80 43.75
CA GLU A 17 2.31 5.14 44.39
C GLU A 17 2.54 3.73 43.83
N ASP A 18 1.59 3.18 43.06
CA ASP A 18 1.70 1.87 42.42
C ASP A 18 2.71 1.90 41.26
N GLU A 19 3.62 0.92 41.23
CA GLU A 19 4.69 0.83 40.23
C GLU A 19 4.16 0.79 38.80
N CYS A 20 3.05 0.07 38.54
CA CYS A 20 2.48 -0.04 37.20
C CYS A 20 1.89 1.30 36.74
N LEU A 21 1.28 2.07 37.64
CA LEU A 21 0.77 3.39 37.31
C LEU A 21 1.90 4.42 37.15
N ILE A 22 3.02 4.28 37.86
CA ILE A 22 4.23 5.09 37.66
C ILE A 22 4.82 4.86 36.25
N GLU A 23 4.91 3.61 35.78
CA GLU A 23 5.34 3.32 34.41
C GLU A 23 4.45 3.99 33.36
N LEU A 24 3.13 3.96 33.58
CA LEU A 24 2.18 4.65 32.70
C LEU A 24 2.31 6.17 32.76
N VAL A 25 2.66 6.75 33.92
CA VAL A 25 2.96 8.18 34.05
C VAL A 25 4.20 8.54 33.24
N ASN A 26 5.25 7.72 33.30
CA ASN A 26 6.46 7.93 32.52
C ASN A 26 6.20 7.81 31.00
N LYS A 27 5.31 6.90 30.61
CA LYS A 27 4.98 6.64 29.19
C LYS A 27 3.99 7.63 28.58
N PHE A 28 2.91 7.95 29.29
CA PHE A 28 1.77 8.71 28.76
C PHE A 28 1.60 10.09 29.42
N GLY A 29 2.42 10.43 30.42
CA GLY A 29 2.36 11.69 31.14
C GLY A 29 1.34 11.69 32.28
N ARG A 30 1.73 12.30 33.41
CA ARG A 30 0.94 12.33 34.66
C ARG A 30 -0.49 12.84 34.48
N ALA A 31 -0.69 13.88 33.68
CA ALA A 31 -2.01 14.48 33.47
C ALA A 31 -3.00 13.48 32.85
N ASN A 32 -2.56 12.67 31.88
CA ASN A 32 -3.39 11.69 31.20
C ASN A 32 -3.77 10.53 32.12
N VAL A 33 -2.81 10.04 32.91
CA VAL A 33 -3.06 8.99 33.93
C VAL A 33 -4.03 9.49 35.00
N LEU A 34 -3.87 10.72 35.47
CA LEU A 34 -4.78 11.34 36.44
C LEU A 34 -6.22 11.46 35.94
N ILE A 35 -6.40 11.84 34.67
CA ILE A 35 -7.73 11.89 34.04
C ILE A 35 -8.35 10.49 34.04
N GLU A 36 -7.58 9.45 33.67
CA GLU A 36 -8.09 8.08 33.63
C GLU A 36 -8.42 7.53 35.02
N ILE A 37 -7.56 7.75 36.01
CA ILE A 37 -7.84 7.41 37.41
C ILE A 37 -9.16 8.05 37.86
N ARG A 38 -9.35 9.35 37.57
CA ARG A 38 -10.59 10.05 37.92
C ARG A 38 -11.79 9.43 37.20
N ASN A 39 -11.69 9.13 35.91
CA ASN A 39 -12.78 8.51 35.14
C ASN A 39 -13.19 7.16 35.71
N VAL A 40 -12.22 6.27 35.98
CA VAL A 40 -12.47 4.94 36.55
C VAL A 40 -13.09 5.07 37.94
N LEU A 41 -12.54 5.91 38.82
CA LEU A 41 -13.09 6.13 40.15
C LEU A 41 -14.50 6.76 40.10
N GLU A 42 -14.77 7.70 39.19
CA GLU A 42 -16.11 8.26 38.98
C GLU A 42 -17.10 7.22 38.44
N ASN A 43 -16.67 6.33 37.55
CA ASN A 43 -17.50 5.21 37.07
C ASN A 43 -17.89 4.29 38.22
N TYR A 44 -16.93 3.91 39.06
CA TYR A 44 -17.20 3.12 40.27
C TYR A 44 -18.13 3.84 41.26
N ARG A 45 -17.92 5.14 41.50
CA ARG A 45 -18.83 5.94 42.34
C ARG A 45 -20.26 5.90 41.81
N LYS A 46 -20.47 6.11 40.50
CA LYS A 46 -21.80 6.04 39.86
C LYS A 46 -22.41 4.64 39.99
N ASN A 47 -21.63 3.59 39.78
CA ASN A 47 -22.13 2.21 39.84
C ASN A 47 -22.49 1.77 41.27
N ILE A 48 -21.77 2.24 42.30
CA ILE A 48 -22.12 2.02 43.71
C ILE A 48 -23.42 2.77 44.08
N LEU A 49 -23.56 4.03 43.65
CA LEU A 49 -24.77 4.83 43.92
C LEU A 49 -26.03 4.21 43.29
N ASN A 50 -25.88 3.64 42.09
CA ASN A 50 -26.95 2.99 41.32
C ASN A 50 -27.18 1.50 41.65
N ASP A 51 -26.64 0.99 42.78
CA ASP A 51 -26.79 -0.41 43.22
C ASP A 51 -26.26 -1.49 42.24
N LYS A 52 -25.44 -1.10 41.25
CA LYS A 52 -24.80 -2.03 40.30
C LYS A 52 -23.58 -2.72 40.90
N VAL A 53 -22.91 -2.08 41.86
CA VAL A 53 -21.80 -2.65 42.63
C VAL A 53 -22.25 -2.76 44.09
N LYS A 54 -22.27 -3.98 44.62
CA LYS A 54 -22.73 -4.28 45.99
C LYS A 54 -21.64 -4.84 46.90
N THR A 55 -20.45 -5.07 46.36
CA THR A 55 -19.29 -5.65 47.06
C THR A 55 -18.08 -4.73 46.96
N TYR A 56 -17.12 -4.92 47.86
CA TYR A 56 -15.82 -4.23 47.81
C TYR A 56 -15.07 -4.58 46.52
N ILE A 57 -14.38 -3.60 45.95
CA ILE A 57 -13.51 -3.76 44.78
C ILE A 57 -12.08 -3.47 45.25
N SER A 58 -11.16 -4.38 44.99
CA SER A 58 -9.75 -4.20 45.37
C SER A 58 -9.07 -3.12 44.53
N ASP A 59 -8.07 -2.48 45.12
CA ASP A 59 -7.22 -1.50 44.43
C ASP A 59 -6.58 -2.14 43.18
N GLU A 60 -6.18 -3.41 43.24
CA GLU A 60 -5.63 -4.17 42.10
C GLU A 60 -6.58 -4.23 40.89
N ILE A 61 -7.89 -4.41 41.11
CA ILE A 61 -8.88 -4.43 40.02
C ILE A 61 -9.00 -3.05 39.38
N ILE A 62 -9.02 -2.01 40.22
CA ILE A 62 -9.09 -0.61 39.77
C ILE A 62 -7.83 -0.26 38.97
N ILE A 63 -6.65 -0.62 39.47
CA ILE A 63 -5.35 -0.41 38.79
C ILE A 63 -5.35 -1.15 37.45
N LYS A 64 -5.78 -2.42 37.42
CA LYS A 64 -5.85 -3.19 36.17
C LYS A 64 -6.79 -2.56 35.15
N GLU A 65 -7.95 -2.07 35.58
CA GLU A 65 -8.88 -1.36 34.68
C GLU A 65 -8.27 -0.06 34.13
N ILE A 66 -7.59 0.74 34.98
CA ILE A 66 -6.87 1.94 34.54
C ILE A 66 -5.82 1.58 33.50
N ILE A 67 -5.02 0.53 33.74
CA ILE A 67 -3.99 0.06 32.81
C ILE A 67 -4.60 -0.37 31.47
N ILE A 68 -5.71 -1.11 31.49
CA ILE A 68 -6.39 -1.54 30.26
C ILE A 68 -6.93 -0.33 29.50
N ASN A 69 -7.64 0.57 30.18
CA ASN A 69 -8.26 1.73 29.55
C ASN A 69 -7.22 2.66 28.93
N ILE A 70 -6.13 2.95 29.66
CA ILE A 70 -5.10 3.86 29.16
C ILE A 70 -4.34 3.26 27.99
N ASN A 71 -3.98 1.97 28.04
CA ASN A 71 -3.29 1.32 26.94
C ASN A 71 -4.19 1.23 25.70
N ASN A 72 -5.48 0.92 25.86
CA ASN A 72 -6.43 0.91 24.74
C ASN A 72 -6.65 2.31 24.15
N LYS A 73 -6.67 3.35 24.99
CA LYS A 73 -6.89 4.73 24.57
C LYS A 73 -5.72 5.31 23.77
N TYR A 74 -4.49 4.96 24.16
CA TYR A 74 -3.27 5.45 23.52
C TYR A 74 -2.59 4.39 22.65
N GLU A 75 -3.30 3.31 22.32
CA GLU A 75 -2.80 2.32 21.39
C GLU A 75 -2.68 2.92 19.98
N SER A 76 -1.62 2.55 19.26
CA SER A 76 -1.50 2.94 17.85
C SER A 76 -2.67 2.36 17.04
N THR A 77 -3.38 3.22 16.32
CA THR A 77 -4.46 2.81 15.43
C THR A 77 -3.94 2.17 14.14
N ILE A 78 -2.72 2.51 13.73
CA ILE A 78 -1.99 1.82 12.66
C ILE A 78 -1.14 0.72 13.31
N LYS A 79 -1.41 -0.53 12.96
CA LYS A 79 -0.76 -1.70 13.56
C LYS A 79 -0.03 -2.52 12.51
N LYS A 80 1.05 -3.19 12.93
CA LYS A 80 1.59 -4.31 12.15
C LYS A 80 0.49 -5.38 12.05
N VAL A 81 0.30 -5.90 10.85
CA VAL A 81 -0.63 -7.00 10.57
C VAL A 81 0.13 -8.11 9.83
N ILE A 82 -0.28 -9.36 10.05
CA ILE A 82 0.20 -10.51 9.31
C ILE A 82 -0.75 -10.75 8.14
N ASN A 83 -0.23 -10.62 6.92
CA ASN A 83 -0.99 -10.88 5.70
C ASN A 83 -0.94 -12.38 5.37
N GLY A 84 -1.96 -13.12 5.81
CA GLY A 84 -2.22 -14.51 5.42
C GLY A 84 -3.18 -14.64 4.25
N THR A 85 -3.44 -13.56 3.51
CA THR A 85 -4.42 -13.58 2.42
C THR A 85 -3.85 -14.08 1.10
N GLY A 86 -2.52 -14.05 0.89
CA GLY A 86 -1.95 -14.40 -0.42
C GLY A 86 -2.19 -13.34 -1.49
N VAL A 87 -2.59 -12.12 -1.10
CA VAL A 87 -2.59 -10.94 -1.97
C VAL A 87 -1.32 -10.13 -1.70
N ILE A 88 -0.42 -10.04 -2.67
CA ILE A 88 0.91 -9.41 -2.49
C ILE A 88 0.76 -7.88 -2.32
N ILE A 89 0.18 -7.20 -3.31
CA ILE A 89 -0.13 -5.77 -3.32
C ILE A 89 -1.56 -5.60 -2.81
N HIS A 90 -1.71 -5.68 -1.50
CA HIS A 90 -3.01 -5.58 -0.84
C HIS A 90 -3.33 -4.12 -0.50
N THR A 91 -4.30 -3.51 -1.19
CA THR A 91 -4.65 -2.09 -1.00
C THR A 91 -5.01 -1.73 0.44
N ASN A 92 -5.80 -2.58 1.12
CA ASN A 92 -6.20 -2.33 2.51
C ASN A 92 -5.08 -2.58 3.54
N LEU A 93 -4.03 -3.33 3.19
CA LEU A 93 -2.93 -3.69 4.10
C LEU A 93 -1.64 -2.94 3.75
N GLY A 94 -1.74 -1.82 3.03
CA GLY A 94 -0.61 -0.92 2.78
C GLY A 94 0.21 -1.20 1.51
N ARG A 95 -0.31 -2.01 0.56
CA ARG A 95 0.34 -2.32 -0.73
C ARG A 95 1.74 -2.95 -0.56
N SER A 96 2.77 -2.39 -1.21
CA SER A 96 4.12 -2.92 -1.22
C SER A 96 4.87 -2.64 0.08
N LEU A 97 5.65 -3.63 0.52
CA LEU A 97 6.57 -3.47 1.65
C LEU A 97 7.89 -2.85 1.18
N LEU A 98 8.48 -1.99 2.01
CA LEU A 98 9.82 -1.46 1.76
C LEU A 98 10.89 -2.54 1.96
N SER A 99 11.90 -2.55 1.07
CA SER A 99 13.09 -3.38 1.23
C SER A 99 13.96 -2.91 2.37
N GLU A 100 14.86 -3.77 2.85
CA GLU A 100 15.85 -3.35 3.85
C GLU A 100 16.72 -2.19 3.37
N ASN A 101 17.09 -2.17 2.08
CA ASN A 101 17.89 -1.09 1.51
C ASN A 101 17.13 0.24 1.52
N ALA A 102 15.83 0.23 1.21
CA ALA A 102 14.98 1.41 1.33
C ALA A 102 14.90 1.92 2.78
N ILE A 103 14.74 1.01 3.76
CA ILE A 103 14.70 1.38 5.19
C ILE A 103 16.07 1.87 5.69
N LYS A 104 17.17 1.23 5.29
CA LYS A 104 18.53 1.65 5.63
C LYS A 104 18.82 3.06 5.10
N ASN A 105 18.47 3.33 3.84
CA ASN A 105 18.64 4.66 3.27
C ASN A 105 17.77 5.71 3.99
N LEU A 106 16.51 5.37 4.27
CA LEU A 106 15.61 6.23 5.03
C LEU A 106 16.20 6.58 6.40
N ASN A 107 16.66 5.59 7.17
CA ASN A 107 17.26 5.82 8.49
C ASN A 107 18.51 6.72 8.38
N ASN A 108 19.40 6.44 7.42
CA ASN A 108 20.61 7.24 7.23
C ASN A 108 20.30 8.73 6.97
N VAL A 109 19.23 9.03 6.24
CA VAL A 109 18.87 10.42 5.86
C VAL A 109 18.00 11.12 6.90
N MET A 110 17.21 10.38 7.69
CA MET A 110 16.18 10.98 8.57
C MET A 110 16.68 11.37 9.96
N TYR A 111 17.78 10.80 10.46
CA TYR A 111 18.35 11.15 11.78
C TYR A 111 19.20 12.43 11.78
N SER A 112 19.31 13.13 10.65
CA SER A 112 20.17 14.32 10.54
C SER A 112 19.62 15.33 9.54
N TYR A 113 20.20 16.54 9.53
CA TYR A 113 20.07 17.45 8.38
C TYR A 113 20.58 16.75 7.13
N ASN A 114 19.97 17.06 5.98
CA ASN A 114 20.31 16.44 4.72
C ASN A 114 20.29 17.44 3.57
N ASN A 115 20.90 17.05 2.46
CA ASN A 115 21.08 17.85 1.26
C ASN A 115 19.86 17.78 0.32
N LEU A 116 18.65 17.56 0.86
CA LEU A 116 17.43 17.38 0.07
C LEU A 116 17.24 18.48 -0.99
N GLU A 117 17.50 19.74 -0.67
CA GLU A 117 17.42 20.87 -1.61
C GLU A 117 18.74 21.67 -1.65
N TYR A 118 19.87 21.01 -1.43
CA TYR A 118 21.19 21.64 -1.41
C TYR A 118 22.16 20.87 -2.30
N ASP A 119 22.73 21.53 -3.31
CA ASP A 119 23.79 20.97 -4.13
C ASP A 119 25.12 21.14 -3.41
N ILE A 120 25.67 20.04 -2.89
CA ILE A 120 26.92 20.03 -2.12
C ILE A 120 28.11 20.52 -2.97
N LYS A 121 28.13 20.20 -4.27
CA LYS A 121 29.26 20.55 -5.15
C LYS A 121 29.26 22.04 -5.48
N LYS A 122 28.07 22.63 -5.65
CA LYS A 122 27.93 24.05 -5.98
C LYS A 122 27.80 24.96 -4.76
N GLY A 123 27.42 24.42 -3.61
CA GLY A 123 27.19 25.21 -2.40
C GLY A 123 25.94 26.10 -2.47
N GLU A 124 24.91 25.68 -3.22
CA GLU A 124 23.70 26.47 -3.43
C GLU A 124 22.43 25.62 -3.38
N ARG A 125 21.27 26.27 -3.49
CA ARG A 125 19.98 25.59 -3.53
C ARG A 125 19.88 24.67 -4.74
N GLY A 126 19.64 23.38 -4.49
CA GLY A 126 19.45 22.34 -5.50
C GLY A 126 17.99 21.92 -5.67
N SER A 127 17.74 21.10 -6.68
CA SER A 127 16.44 20.45 -6.89
C SER A 127 16.39 19.13 -6.12
N ARG A 128 15.36 18.93 -5.30
CA ARG A 128 15.17 17.63 -4.60
C ARG A 128 14.98 16.44 -5.52
N TYR A 129 14.56 16.67 -6.75
CA TYR A 129 14.30 15.60 -7.71
C TYR A 129 15.59 15.02 -8.29
N SER A 130 16.72 15.74 -8.19
CA SER A 130 18.00 15.27 -8.74
C SER A 130 18.48 13.96 -8.13
N HIS A 131 18.09 13.68 -6.88
CA HIS A 131 18.50 12.49 -6.14
C HIS A 131 17.97 11.19 -6.77
N VAL A 132 16.83 11.23 -7.45
CA VAL A 132 16.21 10.05 -8.09
C VAL A 132 16.13 10.15 -9.61
N GLU A 133 16.21 11.36 -10.19
CA GLU A 133 16.06 11.58 -11.63
C GLU A 133 17.09 10.80 -12.46
N GLY A 134 18.36 10.77 -12.03
CA GLY A 134 19.41 10.01 -12.72
C GLY A 134 19.12 8.51 -12.76
N LEU A 135 18.70 7.93 -11.63
CA LEU A 135 18.34 6.52 -11.52
C LEU A 135 17.13 6.17 -12.37
N LEU A 136 16.07 6.97 -12.30
CA LEU A 136 14.85 6.75 -13.09
C LEU A 136 15.14 6.80 -14.59
N LYS A 137 15.94 7.77 -15.05
CA LYS A 137 16.36 7.84 -16.45
C LYS A 137 17.14 6.60 -16.88
N ASN A 138 18.11 6.17 -16.07
CA ASN A 138 18.92 4.99 -16.36
C ASN A 138 18.05 3.71 -16.45
N LEU A 139 17.12 3.54 -15.52
CA LEU A 139 16.27 2.34 -15.43
C LEU A 139 15.16 2.31 -16.49
N THR A 140 14.68 3.46 -16.94
CA THR A 140 13.53 3.54 -17.88
C THR A 140 13.92 3.87 -19.32
N GLY A 141 15.12 4.41 -19.55
CA GLY A 141 15.53 4.95 -20.84
C GLY A 141 14.93 6.31 -21.17
N ALA A 142 14.17 6.92 -20.26
CA ALA A 142 13.59 8.25 -20.46
C ALA A 142 14.64 9.37 -20.40
N GLU A 143 14.33 10.51 -21.01
CA GLU A 143 15.22 11.67 -21.06
C GLU A 143 15.17 12.54 -19.80
N GLY A 144 14.02 12.53 -19.11
CA GLY A 144 13.77 13.23 -17.86
C GLY A 144 12.85 12.42 -16.94
N ALA A 145 12.89 12.76 -15.65
CA ALA A 145 11.99 12.19 -14.66
C ALA A 145 11.56 13.21 -13.59
N LEU A 146 10.38 13.00 -13.03
CA LEU A 146 9.81 13.77 -11.94
C LEU A 146 9.04 12.85 -10.99
N VAL A 147 9.04 13.17 -9.70
CA VAL A 147 8.30 12.41 -8.68
C VAL A 147 7.37 13.34 -7.91
N VAL A 148 6.12 12.92 -7.77
CA VAL A 148 5.07 13.60 -7.02
C VAL A 148 4.46 12.64 -5.98
N ASN A 149 3.51 13.14 -5.18
CA ASN A 149 2.91 12.41 -4.05
C ASN A 149 2.41 10.99 -4.39
N ASN A 150 1.65 10.83 -5.47
CA ASN A 150 1.11 9.54 -5.93
C ASN A 150 0.77 9.61 -7.43
N ASN A 151 0.43 8.48 -8.05
CA ASN A 151 0.15 8.45 -9.50
C ASN A 151 -1.08 9.30 -9.90
N ALA A 152 -2.08 9.42 -9.02
CA ALA A 152 -3.21 10.32 -9.25
C ALA A 152 -2.76 11.78 -9.41
N ALA A 153 -1.84 12.22 -8.55
CA ALA A 153 -1.19 13.53 -8.65
C ALA A 153 -0.33 13.65 -9.92
N ALA A 154 0.28 12.56 -10.39
CA ALA A 154 1.07 12.55 -11.62
C ALA A 154 0.18 12.83 -12.83
N VAL A 155 -0.92 12.07 -12.98
CA VAL A 155 -1.92 12.27 -14.04
C VAL A 155 -2.51 13.67 -13.98
N LEU A 156 -2.93 14.13 -12.79
CA LEU A 156 -3.46 15.48 -12.58
C LEU A 156 -2.48 16.57 -13.05
N LEU A 157 -1.21 16.48 -12.66
CA LEU A 157 -0.18 17.47 -13.01
C LEU A 157 0.08 17.50 -14.52
N VAL A 158 0.19 16.32 -15.15
CA VAL A 158 0.44 16.20 -16.60
C VAL A 158 -0.72 16.81 -17.39
N LEU A 159 -1.95 16.44 -17.07
CA LEU A 159 -3.12 16.96 -17.77
C LEU A 159 -3.32 18.46 -17.53
N ASN A 160 -3.05 18.94 -16.32
CA ASN A 160 -3.13 20.37 -16.01
C ASN A 160 -2.12 21.20 -16.81
N GLU A 161 -0.88 20.71 -16.96
CA GLU A 161 0.17 21.42 -17.69
C GLU A 161 -0.08 21.46 -19.20
N PHE A 162 -0.57 20.36 -19.78
CA PHE A 162 -0.59 20.20 -21.23
C PHE A 162 -1.98 20.31 -21.85
N ALA A 163 -3.05 20.09 -21.10
CA ALA A 163 -4.40 19.97 -21.63
C ALA A 163 -5.46 20.82 -20.91
N LYS A 164 -5.08 21.75 -20.03
CA LYS A 164 -6.04 22.67 -19.42
C LYS A 164 -6.86 23.40 -20.50
N GLU A 165 -8.19 23.34 -20.35
CA GLU A 165 -9.23 23.88 -21.24
C GLU A 165 -9.27 23.29 -22.67
N LYS A 166 -8.44 22.27 -22.94
CA LYS A 166 -8.31 21.58 -24.22
C LYS A 166 -8.79 20.13 -24.14
N GLU A 167 -9.01 19.51 -25.29
CA GLU A 167 -9.51 18.15 -25.38
C GLU A 167 -8.40 17.12 -25.19
N VAL A 168 -8.72 16.07 -24.43
CA VAL A 168 -7.88 14.87 -24.25
C VAL A 168 -8.66 13.67 -24.72
N ILE A 169 -8.15 13.01 -25.75
CA ILE A 169 -8.79 11.85 -26.36
C ILE A 169 -8.37 10.59 -25.59
N VAL A 170 -9.34 9.80 -25.15
CA VAL A 170 -9.12 8.55 -24.39
C VAL A 170 -10.17 7.52 -24.75
N SER A 171 -9.80 6.24 -24.75
CA SER A 171 -10.76 5.16 -24.97
C SER A 171 -11.81 5.10 -23.86
N ARG A 172 -13.08 4.90 -24.22
CA ARG A 172 -14.16 4.66 -23.26
C ARG A 172 -13.89 3.44 -22.36
N GLY A 173 -13.20 2.42 -22.88
CA GLY A 173 -12.81 1.22 -22.13
C GLY A 173 -11.71 1.44 -21.08
N GLU A 174 -11.07 2.61 -21.10
CA GLU A 174 -9.94 3.00 -20.24
C GLU A 174 -10.34 4.04 -19.18
N LEU A 175 -11.63 4.39 -19.08
CA LEU A 175 -12.18 5.28 -18.05
C LEU A 175 -12.39 4.52 -16.73
N VAL A 176 -11.29 4.24 -16.04
CA VAL A 176 -11.26 3.34 -14.89
C VAL A 176 -11.58 4.03 -13.54
N GLU A 177 -12.12 3.24 -12.60
CA GLU A 177 -12.18 3.59 -11.17
C GLU A 177 -11.22 2.67 -10.39
N ILE A 178 -10.29 3.26 -9.63
CA ILE A 178 -9.27 2.54 -8.85
C ILE A 178 -9.42 2.87 -7.37
N GLY A 179 -9.44 1.83 -6.52
CA GLY A 179 -9.39 2.01 -5.06
C GLY A 179 -10.58 2.77 -4.45
N GLY A 180 -11.74 2.78 -5.12
CA GLY A 180 -13.03 3.27 -4.61
C GLY A 180 -13.23 4.79 -4.61
N SER A 181 -12.22 5.60 -4.96
CA SER A 181 -12.33 7.07 -4.98
C SER A 181 -11.57 7.75 -6.10
N PHE A 182 -10.61 7.08 -6.74
CA PHE A 182 -9.92 7.62 -7.89
C PHE A 182 -10.65 7.21 -9.17
N ARG A 183 -11.13 8.19 -9.93
CA ARG A 183 -11.78 8.01 -11.23
C ARG A 183 -11.05 8.87 -12.25
N ILE A 184 -10.65 8.28 -13.37
CA ILE A 184 -9.97 9.02 -14.46
C ILE A 184 -10.80 10.24 -14.91
N PRO A 185 -12.13 10.13 -15.15
CA PRO A 185 -12.94 11.29 -15.52
C PRO A 185 -12.87 12.46 -14.53
N GLU A 186 -12.97 12.18 -13.23
CA GLU A 186 -12.94 13.20 -12.16
C GLU A 186 -11.57 13.89 -12.10
N VAL A 187 -10.49 13.12 -12.27
CA VAL A 187 -9.12 13.67 -12.27
C VAL A 187 -8.87 14.53 -13.51
N MET A 188 -9.41 14.12 -14.66
CA MET A 188 -9.37 14.92 -15.88
C MET A 188 -10.12 16.24 -15.69
N GLU A 189 -11.32 16.21 -15.12
CA GLU A 189 -12.09 17.41 -14.82
C GLU A 189 -11.35 18.34 -13.86
N MET A 190 -10.81 17.81 -12.76
CA MET A 190 -10.00 18.57 -11.79
C MET A 190 -8.74 19.19 -12.42
N SER A 191 -8.16 18.55 -13.43
CA SER A 191 -7.00 19.09 -14.15
C SER A 191 -7.35 20.29 -15.03
N GLY A 192 -8.64 20.47 -15.34
CA GLY A 192 -9.16 21.41 -16.32
C GLY A 192 -9.18 20.87 -17.75
N ALA A 193 -8.81 19.62 -17.97
CA ALA A 193 -8.88 18.98 -19.28
C ALA A 193 -10.31 18.62 -19.65
N LYS A 194 -10.64 18.72 -20.95
CA LYS A 194 -11.94 18.31 -21.48
C LYS A 194 -11.84 16.87 -21.97
N LEU A 195 -12.56 15.97 -21.30
CA LEU A 195 -12.64 14.56 -21.68
C LEU A 195 -13.29 14.41 -23.07
N LYS A 196 -12.57 13.78 -24.00
CA LYS A 196 -13.08 13.35 -25.31
C LYS A 196 -12.98 11.83 -25.43
N GLU A 197 -14.03 11.14 -25.01
CA GLU A 197 -14.08 9.67 -25.08
C GLU A 197 -14.31 9.14 -26.50
N VAL A 198 -13.63 8.04 -26.85
CA VAL A 198 -13.72 7.39 -28.18
C VAL A 198 -13.91 5.88 -28.07
N GLY A 199 -14.35 5.27 -29.18
CA GLY A 199 -14.59 3.83 -29.25
C GLY A 199 -15.74 3.35 -28.34
N THR A 200 -15.73 2.07 -28.01
CA THR A 200 -16.67 1.44 -27.07
C THR A 200 -15.92 0.84 -25.88
N THR A 201 -16.67 0.44 -24.84
CA THR A 201 -16.12 -0.17 -23.62
C THR A 201 -15.21 -1.36 -23.90
N ASN A 202 -15.59 -2.24 -24.82
CA ASN A 202 -14.84 -3.45 -25.13
C ASN A 202 -13.91 -3.31 -26.34
N ARG A 203 -14.18 -2.39 -27.28
CA ARG A 203 -13.45 -2.28 -28.55
C ARG A 203 -13.17 -0.83 -28.89
N THR A 204 -11.90 -0.49 -28.98
CA THR A 204 -11.43 0.79 -29.50
C THR A 204 -10.37 0.55 -30.56
N HIS A 205 -10.54 1.16 -31.73
CA HIS A 205 -9.68 1.00 -32.90
C HIS A 205 -8.90 2.31 -33.18
N LYS A 206 -7.78 2.23 -33.91
CA LYS A 206 -7.00 3.42 -34.32
C LYS A 206 -7.86 4.55 -34.90
N ARG A 207 -8.79 4.19 -35.80
CA ARG A 207 -9.69 5.14 -36.47
C ARG A 207 -10.54 5.97 -35.50
N ASP A 208 -10.86 5.43 -34.33
CA ASP A 208 -11.71 6.12 -33.35
C ASP A 208 -10.96 7.30 -32.73
N TYR A 209 -9.64 7.15 -32.52
CA TYR A 209 -8.74 8.23 -32.15
C TYR A 209 -8.54 9.21 -33.31
N GLU A 210 -8.14 8.73 -34.49
CA GLU A 210 -7.83 9.60 -35.65
C GLU A 210 -9.01 10.50 -36.05
N ASN A 211 -10.24 9.96 -36.07
CA ASN A 211 -11.43 10.73 -36.44
C ASN A 211 -11.87 11.77 -35.40
N SER A 212 -11.35 11.69 -34.17
CA SER A 212 -11.74 12.57 -33.07
C SER A 212 -10.78 13.74 -32.86
N ILE A 213 -9.63 13.71 -33.55
CA ILE A 213 -8.63 14.79 -33.51
C ILE A 213 -9.18 16.03 -34.19
N ASN A 214 -9.01 17.18 -33.52
CA ASN A 214 -9.37 18.50 -34.02
C ASN A 214 -8.41 19.57 -33.44
N GLU A 215 -8.64 20.85 -33.77
CA GLU A 215 -7.81 21.98 -33.34
C GLU A 215 -7.75 22.19 -31.82
N ASN A 216 -8.72 21.67 -31.07
CA ASN A 216 -8.75 21.73 -29.61
C ASN A 216 -8.07 20.54 -28.94
N THR A 217 -7.63 19.52 -29.69
CA THR A 217 -6.97 18.34 -29.15
C THR A 217 -5.57 18.69 -28.65
N ALA A 218 -5.33 18.48 -27.35
CA ALA A 218 -4.03 18.69 -26.73
C ALA A 218 -3.21 17.41 -26.56
N ALA A 219 -3.88 16.30 -26.26
CA ALA A 219 -3.19 15.05 -25.96
C ALA A 219 -4.05 13.82 -26.29
N LEU A 220 -3.37 12.71 -26.57
CA LEU A 220 -3.91 11.36 -26.54
C LEU A 220 -3.52 10.72 -25.20
N LEU A 221 -4.51 10.29 -24.43
CA LEU A 221 -4.31 9.60 -23.17
C LEU A 221 -4.66 8.13 -23.34
N LYS A 222 -3.72 7.27 -22.97
CA LYS A 222 -3.91 5.84 -22.79
C LYS A 222 -3.86 5.50 -21.31
N VAL A 223 -4.82 4.74 -20.80
CA VAL A 223 -4.81 4.28 -19.39
C VAL A 223 -4.81 2.75 -19.34
N HIS A 224 -3.89 2.18 -18.55
CA HIS A 224 -3.82 0.74 -18.35
C HIS A 224 -4.93 0.23 -17.43
N ASN A 225 -5.58 -0.85 -17.85
CA ASN A 225 -6.63 -1.53 -17.07
C ASN A 225 -6.02 -2.38 -15.95
N SER A 226 -5.45 -1.69 -14.94
CA SER A 226 -4.66 -2.32 -13.87
C SER A 226 -5.50 -3.02 -12.79
N ASN A 227 -6.81 -2.82 -12.71
CA ASN A 227 -7.64 -3.39 -11.64
C ASN A 227 -8.86 -4.19 -12.09
N PHE A 228 -9.09 -4.28 -13.40
CA PHE A 228 -10.04 -5.22 -14.00
C PHE A 228 -9.52 -5.66 -15.37
N LYS A 229 -10.16 -6.68 -15.96
CA LYS A 229 -9.94 -7.06 -17.37
C LYS A 229 -11.28 -7.35 -18.02
N ILE A 230 -11.45 -6.89 -19.25
CA ILE A 230 -12.61 -7.25 -20.07
C ILE A 230 -12.24 -8.53 -20.84
N VAL A 231 -13.10 -9.55 -20.79
CA VAL A 231 -12.88 -10.84 -21.46
C VAL A 231 -13.96 -11.05 -22.53
N GLY A 232 -13.58 -11.66 -23.65
CA GLY A 232 -14.46 -11.89 -24.81
C GLY A 232 -14.00 -11.09 -26.04
N PHE A 233 -14.95 -10.55 -26.80
CA PHE A 233 -14.66 -9.73 -27.98
C PHE A 233 -14.12 -8.35 -27.56
N THR A 234 -12.80 -8.27 -27.41
CA THR A 234 -12.10 -7.06 -27.00
C THR A 234 -11.08 -6.63 -28.04
N HIS A 235 -10.82 -5.33 -28.12
CA HIS A 235 -9.76 -4.76 -28.93
C HIS A 235 -9.29 -3.45 -28.32
N GLU A 236 -7.98 -3.29 -28.21
CA GLU A 236 -7.33 -2.16 -27.57
C GLU A 236 -6.23 -1.63 -28.48
N VAL A 237 -6.12 -0.30 -28.59
CA VAL A 237 -5.04 0.34 -29.34
C VAL A 237 -3.77 0.28 -28.50
N SER A 238 -2.70 -0.27 -29.07
CA SER A 238 -1.43 -0.43 -28.37
C SER A 238 -0.67 0.90 -28.21
N SER A 239 0.29 0.93 -27.27
CA SER A 239 1.12 2.11 -26.98
C SER A 239 1.87 2.63 -28.22
N LYS A 240 2.35 1.71 -29.07
CA LYS A 240 3.01 2.04 -30.34
C LYS A 240 2.04 2.68 -31.33
N GLU A 241 0.80 2.23 -31.35
CA GLU A 241 -0.19 2.79 -32.27
C GLU A 241 -0.65 4.18 -31.82
N ILE A 242 -0.75 4.42 -30.50
CA ILE A 242 -1.00 5.75 -29.94
C ILE A 242 0.14 6.71 -30.27
N SER A 243 1.41 6.28 -30.10
CA SER A 243 2.57 7.11 -30.46
C SER A 243 2.61 7.46 -31.94
N GLU A 244 2.34 6.50 -32.83
CA GLU A 244 2.25 6.73 -34.29
C GLU A 244 1.19 7.79 -34.63
N ILE A 245 0.02 7.75 -33.98
CA ILE A 245 -1.04 8.75 -34.19
C ILE A 245 -0.59 10.12 -33.67
N GLY A 246 0.04 10.17 -32.49
CA GLY A 246 0.57 11.40 -31.89
C GLY A 246 1.63 12.06 -32.77
N GLU A 247 2.60 11.28 -33.26
CA GLU A 247 3.67 11.75 -34.13
C GLU A 247 3.12 12.31 -35.45
N LYS A 248 2.23 11.56 -36.12
CA LYS A 248 1.62 11.97 -37.40
C LYS A 248 0.85 13.29 -37.31
N ASN A 249 0.24 13.57 -36.15
CA ASN A 249 -0.61 14.74 -35.94
C ASN A 249 0.06 15.83 -35.08
N ASN A 250 1.31 15.63 -34.65
CA ASN A 250 2.02 16.51 -33.72
C ASN A 250 1.23 16.77 -32.40
N ILE A 251 0.68 15.70 -31.81
CA ILE A 251 -0.10 15.72 -30.57
C ILE A 251 0.64 14.95 -29.48
N LEU A 252 0.61 15.48 -28.26
CA LEU A 252 1.25 14.87 -27.09
C LEU A 252 0.62 13.50 -26.77
N THR A 253 1.43 12.50 -26.48
CA THR A 253 0.98 11.17 -26.06
C THR A 253 1.33 10.89 -24.61
N ILE A 254 0.33 10.47 -23.84
CA ILE A 254 0.44 10.20 -22.42
C ILE A 254 -0.04 8.78 -22.17
N GLU A 255 0.75 7.97 -21.45
CA GLU A 255 0.31 6.67 -20.95
C GLU A 255 0.34 6.63 -19.42
N ASP A 256 -0.82 6.47 -18.80
CA ASP A 256 -0.90 6.05 -17.39
C ASP A 256 -0.79 4.53 -17.33
N LEU A 257 0.44 4.05 -17.17
CA LEU A 257 0.72 2.63 -16.99
C LEU A 257 0.23 2.15 -15.62
N GLY A 258 0.28 3.01 -14.61
CA GLY A 258 -0.23 2.77 -13.27
C GLY A 258 0.57 1.76 -12.44
N SER A 259 0.91 0.58 -12.98
CA SER A 259 1.50 -0.58 -12.31
C SER A 259 2.94 -0.39 -11.84
N GLY A 260 3.74 0.33 -12.63
CA GLY A 260 5.13 0.65 -12.32
C GLY A 260 6.10 -0.52 -12.44
N ALA A 261 5.84 -1.48 -13.34
CA ALA A 261 6.78 -2.56 -13.60
C ALA A 261 8.09 -2.02 -14.21
N LEU A 262 9.22 -2.18 -13.50
CA LEU A 262 10.55 -1.79 -14.00
C LEU A 262 11.34 -2.95 -14.60
N ILE A 263 10.93 -4.19 -14.34
CA ILE A 263 11.54 -5.40 -14.89
C ILE A 263 10.50 -6.24 -15.59
N ASP A 264 10.94 -7.01 -16.58
CA ASP A 264 10.10 -7.99 -17.27
C ASP A 264 9.76 -9.14 -16.31
N LEU A 265 8.46 -9.39 -16.13
CA LEU A 265 7.91 -10.45 -15.27
C LEU A 265 7.39 -11.65 -16.07
N ASN A 266 7.58 -11.68 -17.39
CA ASN A 266 7.17 -12.81 -18.24
C ASN A 266 7.82 -14.13 -17.80
N GLU A 267 9.04 -14.08 -17.25
CA GLU A 267 9.73 -15.26 -16.70
C GLU A 267 8.99 -15.90 -15.51
N PHE A 268 8.08 -15.16 -14.88
CA PHE A 268 7.19 -15.61 -13.81
C PHE A 268 5.75 -15.86 -14.29
N GLY A 269 5.53 -15.89 -15.61
CA GLY A 269 4.21 -16.08 -16.23
C GLY A 269 3.27 -14.87 -16.11
N ILE A 270 3.84 -13.67 -15.96
CA ILE A 270 3.10 -12.43 -15.77
C ILE A 270 3.31 -11.52 -16.98
N GLU A 271 2.25 -11.33 -17.75
CA GLU A 271 2.22 -10.42 -18.89
C GLU A 271 1.90 -9.00 -18.41
N GLU A 272 2.91 -8.19 -18.19
CA GLU A 272 2.78 -6.78 -17.83
C GLU A 272 3.87 -5.97 -18.53
N LYS A 273 3.51 -4.84 -19.14
CA LYS A 273 4.48 -3.99 -19.85
C LYS A 273 5.41 -3.31 -18.84
N THR A 274 6.70 -3.28 -19.14
CA THR A 274 7.63 -2.46 -18.35
C THR A 274 7.52 -0.99 -18.75
N VAL A 275 7.88 -0.09 -17.83
CA VAL A 275 8.00 1.34 -18.12
C VAL A 275 8.95 1.59 -19.30
N SER A 276 10.05 0.82 -19.39
CA SER A 276 10.99 0.91 -20.51
C SER A 276 10.35 0.52 -21.84
N ASP A 277 9.50 -0.51 -21.87
CA ASP A 277 8.83 -0.94 -23.11
C ASP A 277 7.87 0.13 -23.63
N VAL A 278 7.16 0.80 -22.73
CA VAL A 278 6.25 1.91 -23.08
C VAL A 278 7.04 3.12 -23.58
N ILE A 279 8.14 3.48 -22.93
CA ILE A 279 9.00 4.57 -23.41
C ILE A 279 9.56 4.25 -24.81
N LYS A 280 10.03 3.02 -25.03
CA LYS A 280 10.55 2.56 -26.34
C LYS A 280 9.49 2.50 -27.43
N SER A 281 8.20 2.44 -27.09
CA SER A 281 7.13 2.48 -28.09
C SER A 281 6.93 3.89 -28.67
N GLY A 282 7.53 4.92 -28.07
CA GLY A 282 7.49 6.30 -28.55
C GLY A 282 6.53 7.22 -27.80
N ILE A 283 5.93 6.75 -26.69
CA ILE A 283 5.08 7.59 -25.83
C ILE A 283 5.90 8.74 -25.23
N ASP A 284 5.34 9.96 -25.25
CA ASP A 284 6.05 11.16 -24.79
C ASP A 284 6.20 11.23 -23.27
N ILE A 285 5.14 10.84 -22.54
CA ILE A 285 5.06 10.90 -21.08
C ILE A 285 4.40 9.62 -20.55
N VAL A 286 5.07 8.96 -19.61
CA VAL A 286 4.55 7.79 -18.90
C VAL A 286 4.42 8.10 -17.42
N THR A 287 3.27 7.74 -16.83
CA THR A 287 3.02 7.88 -15.38
C THR A 287 2.75 6.53 -14.74
N PHE A 288 3.25 6.33 -13.51
CA PHE A 288 3.04 5.10 -12.75
C PHE A 288 3.22 5.25 -11.23
N SER A 289 2.76 4.26 -10.48
CA SER A 289 2.85 4.22 -9.00
C SER A 289 4.17 3.62 -8.52
N GLY A 290 4.74 4.17 -7.45
CA GLY A 290 5.94 3.63 -6.78
C GLY A 290 5.68 2.44 -5.84
N ASP A 291 4.45 2.30 -5.33
CA ASP A 291 4.07 1.31 -4.29
C ASP A 291 3.28 0.12 -4.84
N LYS A 292 3.36 -0.13 -6.15
CA LYS A 292 2.80 -1.31 -6.82
C LYS A 292 3.93 -2.26 -7.22
N LEU A 293 4.10 -2.60 -8.50
CA LEU A 293 5.12 -3.55 -8.96
C LEU A 293 6.56 -3.05 -8.79
N LEU A 294 6.75 -1.74 -8.66
CA LEU A 294 8.05 -1.15 -8.29
C LEU A 294 8.48 -1.57 -6.87
N GLY A 295 7.55 -1.92 -5.98
CA GLY A 295 7.90 -2.38 -4.63
C GLY A 295 8.54 -1.31 -3.74
N GLY A 296 8.26 -0.03 -4.02
CA GLY A 296 8.79 1.12 -3.29
C GLY A 296 7.73 1.81 -2.40
N PRO A 297 8.00 3.04 -1.94
CA PRO A 297 7.03 3.85 -1.20
C PRO A 297 5.93 4.38 -2.14
N GLN A 298 4.87 4.93 -1.55
CA GLN A 298 3.85 5.64 -2.33
C GLN A 298 4.51 6.82 -3.05
N ALA A 299 4.43 6.82 -4.37
CA ALA A 299 4.93 7.88 -5.23
C ALA A 299 4.18 7.89 -6.55
N GLY A 300 4.07 9.06 -7.18
CA GLY A 300 3.69 9.19 -8.58
C GLY A 300 4.93 9.53 -9.38
N ILE A 301 5.31 8.65 -10.29
CA ILE A 301 6.54 8.81 -11.06
C ILE A 301 6.14 9.16 -12.48
N ILE A 302 6.72 10.26 -13.00
CA ILE A 302 6.52 10.75 -14.35
C ILE A 302 7.87 10.65 -15.07
N VAL A 303 7.93 9.90 -16.16
CA VAL A 303 9.13 9.79 -17.01
C VAL A 303 8.77 10.08 -18.45
N GLY A 304 9.69 10.62 -19.23
CA GLY A 304 9.42 10.94 -20.64
C GLY A 304 10.47 11.82 -21.28
N LYS A 305 10.07 12.53 -22.35
CA LYS A 305 10.93 13.48 -23.06
C LYS A 305 11.28 14.68 -22.18
N LYS A 306 12.53 15.14 -22.27
CA LYS A 306 13.11 16.16 -21.38
C LYS A 306 12.29 17.46 -21.41
N GLN A 307 11.88 17.89 -22.60
CA GLN A 307 11.14 19.15 -22.77
C GLN A 307 9.82 19.20 -21.98
N TYR A 308 9.13 18.06 -21.84
CA TYR A 308 7.87 17.99 -21.10
C TYR A 308 8.11 17.93 -19.60
N ILE A 309 9.10 17.14 -19.16
CA ILE A 309 9.48 17.06 -17.76
C ILE A 309 9.94 18.42 -17.21
N GLU A 310 10.72 19.19 -17.98
CA GLU A 310 11.16 20.52 -17.57
C GLU A 310 10.03 21.54 -17.50
N ARG A 311 8.97 21.38 -18.30
CA ARG A 311 7.74 22.18 -18.16
C ARG A 311 6.99 21.82 -16.89
N LEU A 312 6.80 20.53 -16.60
CA LEU A 312 6.15 20.07 -15.37
C LEU A 312 6.86 20.57 -14.11
N LYS A 313 8.20 20.61 -14.12
CA LYS A 313 9.01 21.16 -13.01
C LYS A 313 8.73 22.65 -12.73
N LYS A 314 8.23 23.40 -13.71
CA LYS A 314 7.88 24.84 -13.60
C LYS A 314 6.41 25.07 -13.25
N ASN A 315 5.56 24.06 -13.36
CA ASN A 315 4.14 24.17 -13.05
C ASN A 315 3.94 24.40 -11.53
N GLN A 316 3.18 25.44 -11.15
CA GLN A 316 2.98 25.80 -9.75
C GLN A 316 2.24 24.72 -8.95
N LEU A 317 1.39 23.92 -9.58
CA LEU A 317 0.69 22.82 -8.93
C LEU A 317 1.67 21.76 -8.37
N LEU A 318 2.85 21.62 -8.98
CA LEU A 318 3.90 20.74 -8.47
C LEU A 318 4.25 21.07 -7.02
N ARG A 319 4.18 22.34 -6.60
CA ARG A 319 4.51 22.73 -5.22
C ARG A 319 3.54 22.13 -4.20
N ALA A 320 2.28 21.93 -4.57
CA ALA A 320 1.24 21.31 -3.75
C ALA A 320 1.34 19.77 -3.80
N LEU A 321 1.71 19.21 -4.96
CA LEU A 321 1.84 17.77 -5.20
C LEU A 321 3.24 17.22 -4.88
N ARG A 322 4.13 18.07 -4.37
CA ARG A 322 5.54 17.80 -4.16
C ARG A 322 5.73 16.61 -3.22
N VAL A 323 6.54 15.65 -3.66
CA VAL A 323 6.96 14.52 -2.85
C VAL A 323 7.76 14.95 -1.61
N ASP A 324 7.53 14.26 -0.49
CA ASP A 324 8.22 14.51 0.76
C ASP A 324 9.59 13.80 0.83
N LYS A 325 10.35 14.07 1.90
CA LYS A 325 11.72 13.55 2.07
C LYS A 325 11.77 12.06 2.40
N PHE A 326 10.76 11.53 3.10
CA PHE A 326 10.69 10.11 3.48
C PHE A 326 10.49 9.26 2.24
N THR A 327 9.56 9.68 1.38
CA THR A 327 9.30 9.04 0.10
C THR A 327 10.52 9.10 -0.83
N LEU A 328 11.20 10.24 -0.96
CA LEU A 328 12.39 10.33 -1.80
C LEU A 328 13.54 9.43 -1.32
N ALA A 329 13.85 9.45 -0.03
CA ALA A 329 14.94 8.64 0.51
C ALA A 329 14.66 7.14 0.40
N SER A 330 13.43 6.71 0.70
CA SER A 330 13.05 5.30 0.54
C SER A 330 13.00 4.88 -0.93
N LEU A 331 12.48 5.73 -1.82
CA LEU A 331 12.45 5.47 -3.26
C LEU A 331 13.86 5.34 -3.84
N GLU A 332 14.79 6.22 -3.48
CA GLU A 332 16.19 6.13 -3.90
C GLU A 332 16.81 4.78 -3.50
N GLY A 333 16.62 4.36 -2.24
CA GLY A 333 17.08 3.05 -1.75
C GLY A 333 16.46 1.87 -2.52
N THR A 334 15.18 1.96 -2.88
CA THR A 334 14.53 0.95 -3.73
C THR A 334 15.10 0.94 -5.15
N LEU A 335 15.30 2.11 -5.77
CA LEU A 335 15.83 2.22 -7.13
C LEU A 335 17.28 1.73 -7.24
N PHE A 336 18.08 1.83 -6.17
CA PHE A 336 19.42 1.24 -6.14
C PHE A 336 19.41 -0.29 -6.29
N SER A 337 18.45 -0.99 -5.67
CA SER A 337 18.30 -2.44 -5.85
C SER A 337 18.02 -2.81 -7.31
N TYR A 338 17.34 -1.93 -8.08
CA TYR A 338 17.06 -2.13 -9.50
C TYR A 338 18.27 -2.01 -10.43
N LEU A 339 19.42 -1.51 -9.95
CA LEU A 339 20.64 -1.49 -10.77
C LEU A 339 21.17 -2.89 -11.08
N ASP A 340 20.76 -3.91 -10.32
CA ASP A 340 20.99 -5.32 -10.58
C ASP A 340 19.66 -6.07 -10.51
N LYS A 341 19.18 -6.59 -11.65
CA LYS A 341 17.90 -7.31 -11.74
C LYS A 341 17.80 -8.45 -10.72
N LYS A 342 18.87 -9.21 -10.48
CA LYS A 342 18.83 -10.34 -9.55
C LYS A 342 18.67 -9.85 -8.12
N LYS A 343 19.40 -8.80 -7.73
CA LYS A 343 19.26 -8.17 -6.41
C LYS A 343 17.88 -7.56 -6.22
N ALA A 344 17.32 -6.91 -7.24
CA ALA A 344 15.95 -6.39 -7.17
C ALA A 344 14.94 -7.48 -6.82
N ILE A 345 14.99 -8.62 -7.51
CA ILE A 345 14.09 -9.76 -7.27
C ILE A 345 14.29 -10.34 -5.85
N GLU A 346 15.52 -10.39 -5.36
CA GLU A 346 15.83 -10.93 -4.05
C GLU A 346 15.42 -9.99 -2.90
N GLU A 347 15.77 -8.70 -3.00
CA GLU A 347 15.69 -7.73 -1.91
C GLU A 347 14.35 -6.99 -1.84
N ILE A 348 13.66 -6.79 -2.97
CA ILE A 348 12.39 -6.06 -3.01
C ILE A 348 11.26 -7.04 -2.65
N PRO A 349 10.56 -6.84 -1.52
CA PRO A 349 9.61 -7.83 -1.01
C PRO A 349 8.52 -8.20 -2.02
N THR A 350 7.99 -7.22 -2.74
CA THR A 350 6.96 -7.45 -3.77
C THR A 350 7.45 -8.38 -4.88
N LEU A 351 8.66 -8.15 -5.40
CA LEU A 351 9.24 -9.01 -6.43
C LEU A 351 9.58 -10.39 -5.89
N ASN A 352 10.15 -10.45 -4.68
CA ASN A 352 10.51 -11.72 -4.02
C ASN A 352 9.29 -12.62 -3.80
N MET A 353 8.16 -12.05 -3.37
CA MET A 353 6.90 -12.76 -3.20
C MET A 353 6.36 -13.27 -4.55
N ILE A 354 6.47 -12.47 -5.62
CA ILE A 354 6.05 -12.85 -6.97
C ILE A 354 6.89 -14.01 -7.49
N SER A 355 8.22 -13.92 -7.37
CA SER A 355 9.16 -14.90 -7.92
C SER A 355 9.33 -16.16 -7.06
N MET A 356 8.62 -16.26 -5.91
CA MET A 356 8.76 -17.40 -5.00
C MET A 356 8.28 -18.69 -5.67
N SER A 357 9.16 -19.69 -5.72
CA SER A 357 8.88 -20.99 -6.34
C SER A 357 7.88 -21.82 -5.54
N LEU A 358 7.23 -22.76 -6.20
CA LEU A 358 6.22 -23.62 -5.59
C LEU A 358 6.84 -24.57 -4.55
N GLU A 359 8.04 -25.08 -4.81
CA GLU A 359 8.80 -25.95 -3.91
C GLU A 359 9.11 -25.23 -2.58
N LYS A 360 9.51 -23.96 -2.66
CA LYS A 360 9.77 -23.14 -1.47
C LYS A 360 8.49 -22.87 -0.67
N LEU A 361 7.34 -22.72 -1.34
CA LEU A 361 6.05 -22.55 -0.67
C LEU A 361 5.58 -23.84 0.00
N GLU A 362 5.84 -25.00 -0.62
CA GLU A 362 5.58 -26.31 -0.05
C GLU A 362 6.38 -26.51 1.24
N GLU A 363 7.70 -26.30 1.20
CA GLU A 363 8.58 -26.37 2.38
C GLU A 363 8.07 -25.48 3.52
N ARG A 364 7.70 -24.24 3.19
CA ARG A 364 7.15 -23.28 4.15
C ARG A 364 5.81 -23.72 4.73
N SER A 365 4.95 -24.37 3.93
CA SER A 365 3.68 -24.89 4.39
C SER A 365 3.86 -26.03 5.40
N ILE A 366 4.81 -26.94 5.17
CA ILE A 366 5.14 -28.03 6.09
C ILE A 366 5.60 -27.45 7.43
N ARG A 367 6.54 -26.50 7.39
CA ARG A 367 7.04 -25.85 8.60
C ARG A 367 5.95 -25.11 9.39
N LEU A 368 5.08 -24.35 8.72
CA LEU A 368 3.98 -23.67 9.40
C LEU A 368 2.98 -24.66 10.01
N LYS A 369 2.67 -25.75 9.31
CA LYS A 369 1.81 -26.81 9.82
C LYS A 369 2.35 -27.39 11.13
N GLU A 370 3.64 -27.72 11.18
CA GLU A 370 4.28 -28.23 12.40
C GLU A 370 4.19 -27.25 13.57
N VAL A 371 4.45 -25.96 13.33
CA VAL A 371 4.34 -24.91 14.36
C VAL A 371 2.92 -24.87 14.94
N ILE A 372 1.89 -24.92 14.08
CA ILE A 372 0.49 -24.85 14.52
C ILE A 372 0.09 -26.13 15.27
N GLN A 373 0.44 -27.31 14.76
CA GLN A 373 0.10 -28.59 15.40
C GLN A 373 0.76 -28.74 16.77
N ASN A 374 1.95 -28.20 16.96
CA ASN A 374 2.62 -28.16 18.26
C ASN A 374 1.97 -27.16 19.23
N ALA A 375 1.42 -26.06 18.71
CA ALA A 375 0.78 -25.03 19.52
C ALA A 375 -0.63 -25.43 19.98
N ASN A 376 -1.43 -26.07 19.13
CA ASN A 376 -2.81 -26.45 19.43
C ASN A 376 -3.24 -27.73 18.70
N LYS A 377 -3.48 -28.79 19.46
CA LYS A 377 -3.90 -30.11 18.93
C LYS A 377 -5.38 -30.19 18.57
N ASP A 378 -6.19 -29.24 19.02
CA ASP A 378 -7.64 -29.22 18.76
C ASP A 378 -7.98 -28.60 17.40
N ILE A 379 -7.00 -27.96 16.77
CA ILE A 379 -7.14 -27.37 15.44
C ILE A 379 -6.68 -28.40 14.40
N GLU A 380 -7.57 -28.72 13.47
CA GLU A 380 -7.23 -29.51 12.29
C GLU A 380 -6.50 -28.61 11.29
N VAL A 381 -5.34 -29.08 10.82
CA VAL A 381 -4.44 -28.32 9.94
C VAL A 381 -4.16 -29.11 8.68
N LYS A 382 -4.54 -28.55 7.53
CA LYS A 382 -4.31 -29.14 6.20
C LYS A 382 -3.47 -28.22 5.34
N ILE A 383 -2.54 -28.80 4.58
CA ILE A 383 -1.88 -28.09 3.48
C ILE A 383 -2.77 -28.29 2.25
N ILE A 384 -3.14 -27.21 1.59
CA ILE A 384 -3.96 -27.26 0.37
C ILE A 384 -3.25 -26.47 -0.74
N GLU A 385 -3.37 -26.97 -1.97
CA GLU A 385 -3.01 -26.20 -3.16
C GLU A 385 -4.04 -25.09 -3.39
N GLU A 386 -3.56 -23.88 -3.62
CA GLU A 386 -4.40 -22.70 -3.81
C GLU A 386 -3.79 -21.72 -4.81
N ASN A 387 -4.53 -20.65 -5.13
CA ASN A 387 -4.00 -19.55 -5.93
C ASN A 387 -3.85 -18.27 -5.11
N ASP A 388 -2.67 -17.68 -5.24
CA ASP A 388 -2.38 -16.33 -4.77
C ASP A 388 -2.58 -15.32 -5.89
N TYR A 389 -2.65 -14.05 -5.49
CA TYR A 389 -2.92 -12.94 -6.39
C TYR A 389 -1.87 -11.86 -6.17
N ILE A 390 -1.41 -11.26 -7.27
CA ILE A 390 -0.46 -10.16 -7.20
C ILE A 390 -1.11 -8.94 -6.55
N GLY A 391 -2.35 -8.62 -6.91
CA GLY A 391 -3.08 -7.55 -6.26
C GLY A 391 -4.16 -6.96 -7.14
N GLY A 392 -5.31 -6.67 -6.53
CA GLY A 392 -6.47 -6.13 -7.24
C GLY A 392 -6.25 -4.76 -7.88
N GLY A 393 -5.21 -4.01 -7.49
CA GLY A 393 -4.89 -2.69 -8.07
C GLY A 393 -3.80 -2.69 -9.15
N THR A 394 -3.31 -3.87 -9.55
CA THR A 394 -2.25 -4.00 -10.58
C THR A 394 -2.53 -5.11 -11.59
N LEU A 395 -2.82 -6.34 -11.13
CA LEU A 395 -3.02 -7.51 -11.97
C LEU A 395 -4.13 -8.39 -11.37
N PRO A 396 -5.41 -8.10 -11.68
CA PRO A 396 -6.56 -8.65 -10.96
C PRO A 396 -6.85 -10.13 -11.28
N ILE A 397 -6.46 -10.61 -12.45
CA ILE A 397 -6.79 -11.97 -12.93
C ILE A 397 -5.61 -12.94 -12.83
N HIS A 398 -4.37 -12.43 -12.72
CA HIS A 398 -3.20 -13.30 -12.66
C HIS A 398 -3.17 -14.09 -11.35
N LYS A 399 -3.27 -15.41 -11.50
CA LYS A 399 -3.20 -16.39 -10.43
C LYS A 399 -1.79 -16.96 -10.38
N LEU A 400 -1.20 -16.96 -9.19
CA LEU A 400 0.05 -17.64 -8.91
C LEU A 400 -0.26 -18.92 -8.16
N LYS A 401 0.14 -20.07 -8.70
CA LYS A 401 0.02 -21.36 -7.97
C LYS A 401 0.72 -21.24 -6.62
N SER A 402 0.10 -21.75 -5.57
CA SER A 402 0.59 -21.58 -4.21
C SER A 402 0.08 -22.69 -3.29
N TYR A 403 0.50 -22.60 -2.04
CA TYR A 403 -0.05 -23.38 -0.93
C TYR A 403 -0.70 -22.45 0.09
N ALA A 404 -1.71 -22.97 0.77
CA ALA A 404 -2.28 -22.37 1.97
C ALA A 404 -2.38 -23.42 3.08
N ILE A 405 -2.34 -22.95 4.33
CA ILE A 405 -2.78 -23.73 5.48
C ILE A 405 -4.27 -23.50 5.68
N SER A 406 -5.05 -24.56 5.60
CA SER A 406 -6.45 -24.59 6.02
C SER A 406 -6.54 -24.96 7.50
N LEU A 407 -7.33 -24.17 8.25
CA LEU A 407 -7.58 -24.30 9.67
C LEU A 407 -9.07 -24.53 9.91
N SER A 408 -9.39 -25.56 10.68
CA SER A 408 -10.74 -25.82 11.18
C SER A 408 -10.68 -26.34 12.62
N LYS A 409 -11.75 -26.16 13.38
CA LYS A 409 -11.87 -26.65 14.77
C LYS A 409 -13.26 -27.21 14.98
N LYS A 410 -13.35 -28.39 15.60
CA LYS A 410 -14.64 -29.06 15.83
C LYS A 410 -15.54 -28.16 16.68
N ASN A 411 -16.80 -28.01 16.25
CA ASN A 411 -17.81 -27.16 16.90
C ASN A 411 -17.47 -25.65 16.94
N THR A 412 -16.56 -25.17 16.08
CA THR A 412 -16.25 -23.74 15.98
C THR A 412 -16.36 -23.32 14.51
N ASN A 413 -17.05 -22.20 14.27
CA ASN A 413 -17.25 -21.67 12.92
C ASN A 413 -15.99 -20.94 12.43
N ALA A 414 -15.70 -20.95 11.13
CA ALA A 414 -14.48 -20.31 10.59
C ALA A 414 -14.46 -18.79 10.86
N GLU A 415 -15.62 -18.13 10.83
CA GLU A 415 -15.75 -16.71 11.17
C GLU A 415 -15.34 -16.42 12.62
N GLU A 416 -15.53 -17.36 13.55
CA GLU A 416 -15.09 -17.18 14.92
C GLU A 416 -13.56 -17.27 15.04
N ILE A 417 -12.95 -18.24 14.35
CA ILE A 417 -11.51 -18.41 14.29
C ILE A 417 -10.87 -17.17 13.64
N GLU A 418 -11.37 -16.74 12.48
CA GLU A 418 -10.92 -15.52 11.79
C GLU A 418 -11.01 -14.31 12.70
N ARG A 419 -12.16 -14.14 13.38
CA ARG A 419 -12.37 -13.01 14.28
C ARG A 419 -11.33 -13.02 15.40
N LYS A 420 -11.09 -14.17 16.05
CA LYS A 420 -10.08 -14.28 17.11
C LYS A 420 -8.67 -13.95 16.57
N LEU A 421 -8.31 -14.44 15.39
CA LEU A 421 -7.03 -14.12 14.74
C LEU A 421 -6.86 -12.63 14.44
N ARG A 422 -7.92 -11.95 13.98
CA ARG A 422 -7.91 -10.51 13.70
C ARG A 422 -7.88 -9.64 14.96
N PHE A 423 -8.46 -10.12 16.06
CA PHE A 423 -8.41 -9.45 17.38
C PHE A 423 -7.17 -9.82 18.20
N TYR A 424 -6.29 -10.68 17.68
CA TYR A 424 -5.03 -11.00 18.34
C TYR A 424 -4.11 -9.76 18.45
N LYS A 425 -3.16 -9.77 19.40
CA LYS A 425 -2.23 -8.65 19.67
C LYS A 425 -1.53 -8.13 18.40
N ILE A 426 -1.16 -9.05 17.50
CA ILE A 426 -0.75 -8.76 16.12
C ILE A 426 -1.82 -9.39 15.23
N PRO A 427 -2.71 -8.60 14.61
CA PRO A 427 -3.79 -9.12 13.80
C PRO A 427 -3.29 -10.02 12.66
N ILE A 428 -3.88 -11.20 12.53
CA ILE A 428 -3.61 -12.14 11.43
C ILE A 428 -4.82 -12.15 10.51
N ILE A 429 -4.61 -11.78 9.25
CA ILE A 429 -5.68 -11.64 8.26
C ILE A 429 -5.60 -12.81 7.27
N GLY A 430 -6.53 -13.74 7.38
CA GLY A 430 -6.69 -14.88 6.46
C GLY A 430 -7.86 -14.69 5.50
N ARG A 431 -8.17 -15.74 4.73
CA ARG A 431 -9.41 -15.85 3.94
C ARG A 431 -10.33 -16.90 4.56
N ILE A 432 -11.63 -16.76 4.37
CA ILE A 432 -12.59 -17.83 4.70
C ILE A 432 -13.04 -18.47 3.40
N GLN A 433 -12.93 -19.79 3.31
CA GLN A 433 -13.38 -20.56 2.16
C GLN A 433 -13.94 -21.90 2.62
N LYS A 434 -15.14 -22.27 2.16
CA LYS A 434 -15.81 -23.54 2.52
C LYS A 434 -15.84 -23.83 4.04
N ASN A 435 -16.07 -22.78 4.84
CA ASN A 435 -16.05 -22.83 6.31
C ASN A 435 -14.71 -23.28 6.93
N GLU A 436 -13.60 -22.91 6.30
CA GLU A 436 -12.25 -23.05 6.85
C GLU A 436 -11.52 -21.71 6.75
N VAL A 437 -10.60 -21.43 7.68
CA VAL A 437 -9.72 -20.26 7.60
C VAL A 437 -8.45 -20.65 6.85
N LEU A 438 -8.19 -19.96 5.75
CA LEU A 438 -7.01 -20.14 4.92
C LEU A 438 -5.95 -19.09 5.24
N ILE A 439 -4.73 -19.57 5.50
CA ILE A 439 -3.52 -18.76 5.68
C ILE A 439 -2.55 -19.09 4.55
N HIS A 440 -2.48 -18.20 3.55
CA HIS A 440 -1.63 -18.33 2.37
C HIS A 440 -0.16 -18.03 2.70
N LEU A 441 0.77 -18.82 2.15
CA LEU A 441 2.17 -18.82 2.60
C LEU A 441 3.04 -17.73 1.96
N ARG A 442 2.68 -17.24 0.78
CA ARG A 442 3.52 -16.36 -0.05
C ARG A 442 3.76 -15.00 0.57
N THR A 443 2.78 -14.47 1.29
CA THR A 443 2.83 -13.13 1.89
C THR A 443 3.34 -13.13 3.34
N LEU A 444 3.65 -14.31 3.90
CA LEU A 444 4.18 -14.43 5.25
C LEU A 444 5.70 -14.23 5.29
N LYS A 445 6.20 -13.74 6.42
CA LYS A 445 7.62 -13.86 6.80
C LYS A 445 7.81 -15.08 7.69
N LEU A 446 9.04 -15.57 7.79
CA LEU A 446 9.35 -16.72 8.67
C LEU A 446 9.02 -16.40 10.13
N ASP A 447 9.29 -15.17 10.57
CA ASP A 447 8.96 -14.71 11.93
C ASP A 447 7.46 -14.67 12.22
N ASP A 448 6.62 -14.58 11.18
CA ASP A 448 5.17 -14.59 11.35
C ASP A 448 4.65 -15.97 11.77
N PHE A 449 5.41 -17.05 11.53
CA PHE A 449 4.98 -18.42 11.84
C PHE A 449 4.82 -18.62 13.34
N ASN A 450 5.79 -18.12 14.12
CA ASN A 450 5.74 -18.21 15.57
C ASN A 450 4.56 -17.41 16.13
N ILE A 451 4.28 -16.22 15.56
CA ILE A 451 3.15 -15.38 15.97
C ILE A 451 1.83 -16.08 15.67
N ILE A 452 1.70 -16.74 14.50
CA ILE A 452 0.52 -17.53 14.15
C ILE A 452 0.32 -18.70 15.12
N GLY A 453 1.40 -19.42 15.47
CA GLY A 453 1.35 -20.48 16.49
C GLY A 453 0.90 -19.98 17.85
N GLU A 454 1.46 -18.86 18.33
CA GLU A 454 1.06 -18.22 19.59
C GLU A 454 -0.42 -17.82 19.59
N ALA A 455 -0.89 -17.20 18.50
CA ALA A 455 -2.29 -16.79 18.37
C ALA A 455 -3.24 -17.99 18.44
N LEU A 456 -2.90 -19.08 17.74
CA LEU A 456 -3.74 -20.27 17.69
C LEU A 456 -3.74 -21.07 18.99
N LYS A 457 -2.75 -20.90 19.87
CA LYS A 457 -2.77 -21.46 21.23
C LYS A 457 -3.90 -20.89 22.09
N GLU A 458 -4.31 -19.66 21.83
CA GLU A 458 -5.38 -18.95 22.57
C GLU A 458 -6.80 -19.21 22.00
N ILE A 459 -6.91 -19.97 20.90
CA ILE A 459 -8.16 -20.21 20.15
C ILE A 459 -8.71 -21.61 20.41
#